data_AF-A0A1F5EB15-F1
#
_entry.id   AF-A0A1F5EB15-F1
#
_cell.length_a   1.000
_cell.length_b   1.000
_cell.length_c   1.000
_cell.angle_alpha   90.00
_cell.angle_beta   90.00
_cell.angle_gamma   90.00
#
_symmetry.space_group_name_H-M   'P 1'
#
loop_
_entity.id
_entity.type
_entity.pdbx_description
1 polymer ?
#
loop_
_entity_poly.entity_id
_entity_poly.type
_entity_poly.pdbx_seq_one_letter_code
_entity_poly.pdbx_strand_id
1 'polypeptide(L)'
;MRILVVEDSELHRRSAIKTLEGHELTIAANYKQAVNCLGGATANEYERQEKGDPYDVLLTDMMIGSGETNDEGTHAFGFVLALIAALRGVKHIALLTDINHHHAGPSQALDAIGPAYYRCPGEFAPNFEINGAKAMFVHAPVRTFETLKNQPCENCVDLVAVRYSTCDYPPSWKPGECRYCKGTAFLEDDEEREVCPACKADPGKCSDCKGTGVADRNLVGKDWGMVLKDLLGTLPTDEV
;
A
#
# COMPACT_ATOMS: atom_id res chain seq x y z
N MET A 1 0.81 21.80 -6.60
CA MET A 1 1.00 21.73 -5.14
C MET A 1 2.26 20.97 -4.85
N ARG A 2 2.95 21.32 -3.77
CA ARG A 2 4.09 20.58 -3.23
C ARG A 2 3.58 19.55 -2.24
N ILE A 3 3.83 18.28 -2.54
CA ILE A 3 3.34 17.15 -1.74
C ILE A 3 4.55 16.38 -1.21
N LEU A 4 4.57 16.15 0.10
CA LEU A 4 5.47 15.20 0.72
C LEU A 4 4.73 13.87 0.90
N VAL A 5 5.23 12.80 0.28
CA VAL A 5 4.78 11.43 0.51
C VAL A 5 5.80 10.71 1.39
N VAL A 6 5.34 10.03 2.44
CA VAL A 6 6.20 9.22 3.32
C VAL A 6 5.74 7.77 3.29
N GLU A 7 6.55 6.91 2.70
CA GLU A 7 6.17 5.53 2.35
C GLU A 7 7.42 4.64 2.16
N ASP A 8 7.53 3.58 2.95
CA ASP A 8 8.69 2.69 2.97
C ASP A 8 8.60 1.55 1.94
N SER A 9 7.39 1.19 1.49
CA SER A 9 7.16 0.23 0.42
C SER A 9 7.46 0.83 -0.96
N GLU A 10 8.37 0.22 -1.72
CA GLU A 10 8.67 0.63 -3.09
C GLU A 10 7.43 0.58 -3.98
N LEU A 11 6.58 -0.44 -3.79
CA LEU A 11 5.34 -0.61 -4.52
C LEU A 11 4.40 0.59 -4.31
N HIS A 12 4.25 1.03 -3.06
CA HIS A 12 3.39 2.17 -2.74
C HIS A 12 4.00 3.51 -3.13
N ARG A 13 5.34 3.67 -3.10
CA ARG A 13 6.02 4.84 -3.69
C ARG A 13 5.78 4.95 -5.18
N ARG A 14 5.88 3.84 -5.93
CA ARG A 14 5.56 3.81 -7.37
C ARG A 14 4.11 4.19 -7.62
N SER A 15 3.18 3.68 -6.81
CA SER A 15 1.78 4.08 -6.86
C SER A 15 1.61 5.59 -6.63
N ALA A 16 2.34 6.18 -5.69
CA ALA A 16 2.29 7.63 -5.42
C ALA A 16 2.74 8.45 -6.62
N ILE A 17 3.88 8.09 -7.23
CA ILE A 17 4.39 8.75 -8.44
C ILE A 17 3.34 8.72 -9.55
N LYS A 18 2.66 7.58 -9.72
CA LYS A 18 1.69 7.41 -10.80
C LYS A 18 0.35 8.11 -10.54
N THR A 19 -0.16 8.05 -9.32
CA THR A 19 -1.50 8.56 -8.96
C THR A 19 -1.51 10.05 -8.63
N LEU A 20 -0.34 10.66 -8.38
CA LEU A 20 -0.16 12.08 -8.10
C LEU A 20 0.55 12.83 -9.25
N GLU A 21 0.48 12.29 -10.46
CA GLU A 21 1.04 12.91 -11.67
C GLU A 21 0.49 14.34 -11.85
N GLY A 22 1.37 15.30 -12.18
CA GLY A 22 1.02 16.73 -12.29
C GLY A 22 1.22 17.55 -11.00
N HIS A 23 1.67 16.93 -9.90
CA HIS A 23 2.09 17.62 -8.68
C HIS A 23 3.62 17.61 -8.51
N GLU A 24 4.14 18.53 -7.70
CA GLU A 24 5.55 18.54 -7.30
C GLU A 24 5.71 17.60 -6.10
N LEU A 25 6.31 16.43 -6.33
CA LEU A 25 6.40 15.35 -5.35
C LEU A 25 7.79 15.25 -4.73
N THR A 26 7.84 15.25 -3.40
CA THR A 26 8.98 14.75 -2.62
C THR A 26 8.57 13.44 -1.96
N ILE A 27 9.42 12.41 -2.06
CA ILE A 27 9.16 11.11 -1.42
C ILE A 27 10.23 10.81 -0.39
N ALA A 28 9.82 10.54 0.84
CA ALA A 28 10.66 10.05 1.91
C ALA A 28 10.36 8.57 2.18
N ALA A 29 11.39 7.73 2.22
CA ALA A 29 11.26 6.29 2.41
C ALA A 29 11.25 5.87 3.89
N ASN A 30 11.48 6.80 4.82
CA ASN A 30 11.54 6.53 6.25
C ASN A 30 11.31 7.79 7.08
N TYR A 31 11.15 7.61 8.39
CA TYR A 31 10.93 8.68 9.35
C TYR A 31 12.04 9.76 9.32
N LYS A 32 13.31 9.35 9.31
CA LYS A 32 14.46 10.28 9.30
C LYS A 32 14.44 11.20 8.08
N GLN A 33 14.21 10.64 6.89
CA GLN A 33 14.07 11.42 5.66
C GLN A 33 12.88 12.38 5.75
N ALA A 34 11.73 11.93 6.24
CA ALA A 34 10.55 12.77 6.38
C ALA A 34 10.76 13.95 7.34
N VAL A 35 11.40 13.71 8.49
CA VAL A 35 11.75 14.77 9.45
C VAL A 35 12.67 15.80 8.81
N ASN A 36 13.66 15.37 8.02
CA ASN A 36 14.55 16.28 7.30
C ASN A 36 13.80 17.13 6.27
N CYS A 37 12.86 16.52 5.52
CA CYS A 37 11.98 17.23 4.60
C CYS A 37 11.11 18.26 5.31
N LEU A 38 10.63 17.96 6.53
CA LEU A 38 9.83 18.86 7.37
C LEU A 38 10.66 19.91 8.13
N GLY A 39 11.94 20.07 7.76
CA GLY A 39 12.83 21.10 8.30
C GLY A 39 13.78 20.61 9.39
N GLY A 40 13.65 19.37 9.87
CA GLY A 40 14.50 18.78 10.93
C GLY A 40 13.90 18.90 12.33
N ALA A 41 14.28 17.98 13.23
CA ALA A 41 13.76 17.91 14.60
C ALA A 41 14.10 19.13 15.46
N THR A 42 15.23 19.79 15.17
CA THR A 42 15.79 20.87 16.00
C THR A 42 15.74 22.24 15.32
N ALA A 43 15.13 22.35 14.14
CA ALA A 43 15.18 23.61 13.40
C ALA A 43 14.47 24.74 14.15
N ASN A 44 15.27 25.73 14.55
CA ASN A 44 14.80 26.98 15.14
C ASN A 44 14.03 27.79 14.09
N GLU A 45 13.28 28.80 14.52
CA GLU A 45 12.42 29.61 13.65
C GLU A 45 13.18 30.32 12.53
N TYR A 46 14.46 30.63 12.75
CA TYR A 46 15.36 31.25 11.77
C TYR A 46 15.71 30.28 10.62
N GLU A 47 16.08 29.05 10.94
CA GLU A 47 16.37 28.00 9.96
C GLU A 47 15.11 27.60 9.15
N ARG A 48 13.91 27.86 9.69
CA ARG A 48 12.65 27.66 8.96
C ARG A 48 12.43 28.70 7.87
N GLN A 49 12.83 29.95 8.09
CA GLN A 49 12.66 31.02 7.09
C GLN A 49 13.57 30.80 5.86
N GLU A 50 14.75 30.22 6.04
CA GLU A 50 15.67 29.96 4.92
C GLU A 50 15.29 28.74 4.07
N LYS A 51 14.56 27.76 4.62
CA LYS A 51 14.21 26.51 3.92
C LYS A 51 12.98 26.62 3.00
N GLY A 52 12.40 27.80 2.87
CA GLY A 52 11.23 28.07 2.02
C GLY A 52 9.91 27.63 2.64
N ASP A 53 8.82 27.92 1.93
CA ASP A 53 7.46 27.67 2.40
C ASP A 53 7.22 26.17 2.69
N PRO A 54 6.37 25.81 3.67
CA PRO A 54 6.04 24.41 3.97
C PRO A 54 5.33 23.71 2.81
N TYR A 55 5.40 22.39 2.76
CA TYR A 55 4.59 21.58 1.83
C TYR A 55 3.11 21.92 1.95
N ASP A 56 2.38 21.92 0.83
CA ASP A 56 0.94 22.13 0.85
C ASP A 56 0.23 20.92 1.47
N VAL A 57 0.77 19.72 1.21
CA VAL A 57 0.19 18.44 1.60
C VAL A 57 1.25 17.49 2.15
N LEU A 58 0.92 16.79 3.25
CA LEU A 58 1.61 15.58 3.71
C LEU A 58 0.70 14.36 3.49
N LEU A 59 1.19 13.33 2.83
CA LEU A 59 0.57 12.02 2.74
C LEU A 59 1.53 10.98 3.34
N THR A 60 1.17 10.31 4.42
CA THR A 60 2.08 9.41 5.14
C THR A 60 1.44 8.05 5.37
N ASP A 61 2.20 6.98 5.20
CA ASP A 61 1.87 5.71 5.86
C ASP A 61 1.91 5.93 7.39
N MET A 62 1.05 5.23 8.10
CA MET A 62 1.07 5.12 9.54
C MET A 62 2.31 4.38 10.02
N MET A 63 2.62 3.24 9.41
CA MET A 63 3.68 2.33 9.84
C MET A 63 4.89 2.50 8.92
N ILE A 64 5.96 3.10 9.44
CA ILE A 64 7.15 3.42 8.64
C ILE A 64 8.39 3.02 9.46
N GLY A 65 9.45 2.56 8.79
CA GLY A 65 10.75 2.36 9.43
C GLY A 65 11.44 3.66 9.88
N SER A 66 12.27 3.60 10.91
CA SER A 66 13.00 4.81 11.40
C SER A 66 14.01 5.34 10.38
N GLY A 67 14.64 4.43 9.61
CA GLY A 67 15.78 4.71 8.75
C GLY A 67 17.13 4.60 9.48
N GLU A 68 17.14 4.08 10.70
CA GLU A 68 18.37 3.72 11.43
C GLU A 68 18.76 2.27 11.13
N THR A 69 20.06 1.97 11.05
CA THR A 69 20.55 0.65 10.62
C THR A 69 20.25 -0.50 11.59
N ASN A 70 19.84 -0.18 12.81
CA ASN A 70 19.65 -1.16 13.90
C ASN A 70 18.17 -1.33 14.28
N ASP A 71 17.26 -0.72 13.55
CA ASP A 71 15.82 -0.80 13.79
C ASP A 71 15.16 -1.47 12.59
N GLU A 72 14.96 -2.79 12.72
CA GLU A 72 14.40 -3.63 11.66
C GLU A 72 12.85 -3.58 11.60
N GLY A 73 12.21 -2.74 12.44
CA GLY A 73 10.76 -2.66 12.56
C GLY A 73 10.13 -1.45 11.89
N THR A 74 8.85 -1.57 11.58
CA THR A 74 7.98 -0.42 11.30
C THR A 74 7.26 -0.01 12.58
N HIS A 75 7.18 1.29 12.82
CA HIS A 75 6.48 1.87 13.98
C HIS A 75 5.46 2.88 13.49
N ALA A 76 4.54 3.29 14.37
CA ALA A 76 3.50 4.28 14.05
C ALA A 76 4.03 5.72 13.89
N PHE A 77 5.21 5.89 13.28
CA PHE A 77 5.88 7.17 13.07
C PHE A 77 5.08 8.12 12.18
N GLY A 78 4.23 7.60 11.28
CA GLY A 78 3.32 8.43 10.49
C GLY A 78 2.47 9.35 11.35
N PHE A 79 2.03 8.87 12.52
CA PHE A 79 1.21 9.66 13.44
C PHE A 79 1.99 10.86 13.97
N VAL A 80 3.23 10.65 14.37
CA VAL A 80 4.12 11.73 14.84
C VAL A 80 4.44 12.70 13.71
N LEU A 81 4.67 12.20 12.49
CA LEU A 81 4.91 13.04 11.31
C LEU A 81 3.73 13.94 10.98
N ALA A 82 2.48 13.46 11.11
CA ALA A 82 1.28 14.28 10.95
C ALA A 82 1.27 15.47 11.93
N LEU A 83 1.60 15.24 13.20
CA LEU A 83 1.70 16.30 14.20
C LEU A 83 2.83 17.29 13.90
N ILE A 84 4.00 16.79 13.49
CA ILE A 84 5.13 17.64 13.09
C ILE A 84 4.73 18.52 11.90
N ALA A 85 4.11 17.95 10.86
CA ALA A 85 3.68 18.68 9.67
C ALA A 85 2.68 19.80 10.01
N ALA A 86 1.70 19.51 10.87
CA ALA A 86 0.74 20.50 11.35
C ALA A 86 1.44 21.66 12.10
N LEU A 87 2.41 21.36 12.97
CA LEU A 87 3.23 22.37 13.65
C LEU A 87 4.10 23.20 12.70
N ARG A 88 4.37 22.68 11.49
CA ARG A 88 5.14 23.36 10.44
C ARG A 88 4.26 24.06 9.41
N GLY A 89 2.95 24.12 9.63
CA GLY A 89 2.02 24.86 8.78
C GLY A 89 1.65 24.14 7.48
N VAL A 90 1.85 22.82 7.39
CA VAL A 90 1.28 22.02 6.30
C VAL A 90 -0.24 22.08 6.40
N LYS A 91 -0.91 22.41 5.31
CA LYS A 91 -2.35 22.74 5.30
C LYS A 91 -3.25 21.51 5.24
N HIS A 92 -2.78 20.45 4.59
CA HIS A 92 -3.54 19.23 4.36
C HIS A 92 -2.70 18.01 4.73
N ILE A 93 -3.26 17.13 5.55
CA ILE A 93 -2.52 15.98 6.09
C ILE A 93 -3.38 14.73 5.95
N ALA A 94 -2.86 13.69 5.30
CA ALA A 94 -3.45 12.36 5.36
C ALA A 94 -2.46 11.35 5.96
N LEU A 95 -2.97 10.56 6.89
CA LEU A 95 -2.29 9.37 7.42
C LEU A 95 -3.09 8.14 6.99
N LEU A 96 -2.40 7.17 6.40
CA LEU A 96 -3.03 6.00 5.83
C LEU A 96 -2.45 4.72 6.42
N THR A 97 -3.24 3.65 6.48
CA THR A 97 -2.69 2.31 6.67
C THR A 97 -3.33 1.33 5.70
N ASP A 98 -2.52 0.50 5.05
CA ASP A 98 -2.97 -0.68 4.30
C ASP A 98 -2.92 -1.96 5.15
N ILE A 99 -2.53 -1.84 6.42
CA ILE A 99 -2.52 -2.97 7.35
C ILE A 99 -3.95 -3.35 7.68
N ASN A 100 -4.26 -4.62 7.48
CA ASN A 100 -5.54 -5.19 7.88
C ASN A 100 -5.74 -5.04 9.40
N HIS A 101 -6.92 -4.54 9.81
CA HIS A 101 -7.26 -4.24 11.20
C HIS A 101 -7.12 -5.43 12.16
N HIS A 102 -7.04 -6.67 11.66
CA HIS A 102 -6.83 -7.86 12.47
C HIS A 102 -5.35 -8.08 12.86
N HIS A 103 -4.42 -7.32 12.28
CA HIS A 103 -2.98 -7.60 12.38
C HIS A 103 -2.20 -6.58 13.22
N ALA A 104 -2.76 -5.41 13.50
CA ALA A 104 -2.08 -4.39 14.31
C ALA A 104 -3.06 -3.53 15.11
N GLY A 105 -2.75 -3.31 16.39
CA GLY A 105 -3.55 -2.47 17.29
C GLY A 105 -3.79 -1.05 16.76
N PRO A 106 -2.78 -0.33 16.23
CA PRO A 106 -2.99 1.00 15.65
C PRO A 106 -3.96 1.00 14.46
N SER A 107 -3.92 -0.03 13.60
CA SER A 107 -4.85 -0.16 12.46
C SER A 107 -6.28 -0.41 12.95
N GLN A 108 -6.45 -1.28 13.96
CA GLN A 108 -7.75 -1.49 14.60
C GLN A 108 -8.29 -0.21 15.26
N ALA A 109 -7.43 0.62 15.85
CA ALA A 109 -7.85 1.87 16.46
C ALA A 109 -8.40 2.88 15.43
N LEU A 110 -7.98 2.81 14.17
CA LEU A 110 -8.52 3.66 13.10
C LEU A 110 -10.00 3.38 12.82
N ASP A 111 -10.48 2.15 13.07
CA ASP A 111 -11.91 1.81 12.90
C ASP A 111 -12.83 2.62 13.82
N ALA A 112 -12.30 3.16 14.93
CA ALA A 112 -13.06 3.98 15.87
C ALA A 112 -13.20 5.45 15.42
N ILE A 113 -12.42 5.90 14.44
CA ILE A 113 -12.37 7.33 14.05
C ILE A 113 -12.92 7.61 12.65
N GLY A 114 -13.14 6.59 11.83
CA GLY A 114 -13.70 6.79 10.50
C GLY A 114 -14.03 5.47 9.78
N PRO A 115 -14.82 5.54 8.70
CA PRO A 115 -15.08 4.37 7.87
C PRO A 115 -13.79 3.87 7.20
N ALA A 116 -13.79 2.61 6.78
CA ALA A 116 -12.74 2.08 5.92
C ALA A 116 -13.13 2.24 4.44
N TYR A 117 -12.17 2.55 3.55
CA TYR A 117 -12.44 2.84 2.12
C TYR A 117 -13.21 1.72 1.41
N TYR A 118 -13.04 0.47 1.84
CA TYR A 118 -13.74 -0.68 1.29
C TYR A 118 -15.19 -0.85 1.80
N ARG A 119 -15.62 -0.11 2.83
CA ARG A 119 -17.00 -0.17 3.37
C ARG A 119 -17.89 0.96 2.85
N CYS A 120 -17.36 2.17 2.74
CA CYS A 120 -18.15 3.37 2.41
C CYS A 120 -17.50 4.22 1.31
N PRO A 121 -17.37 3.71 0.07
CA PRO A 121 -16.73 4.47 -1.01
C PRO A 121 -17.47 5.79 -1.26
N GLY A 122 -16.73 6.90 -1.29
CA GLY A 122 -17.27 8.25 -1.56
C GLY A 122 -17.77 9.04 -0.35
N GLU A 123 -17.64 8.50 0.87
CA GLU A 123 -18.04 9.20 2.11
C GLU A 123 -16.84 9.77 2.89
N PHE A 124 -15.67 9.89 2.26
CA PHE A 124 -14.45 10.33 2.92
C PHE A 124 -14.31 11.85 2.89
N ALA A 125 -14.06 12.41 4.07
CA ALA A 125 -13.73 13.82 4.26
C ALA A 125 -12.68 13.94 5.38
N PRO A 126 -11.99 15.10 5.51
CA PRO A 126 -11.13 15.36 6.66
C PRO A 126 -11.92 15.25 7.97
N ASN A 127 -11.45 14.38 8.86
CA ASN A 127 -12.11 14.09 10.15
C ASN A 127 -11.62 15.01 11.27
N PHE A 128 -10.52 15.74 11.06
CA PHE A 128 -9.85 16.53 12.09
C PHE A 128 -9.35 17.86 11.56
N GLU A 129 -9.20 18.81 12.49
CA GLU A 129 -8.38 20.00 12.32
C GLU A 129 -7.25 19.96 13.36
N ILE A 130 -6.00 20.00 12.91
CA ILE A 130 -4.81 19.94 13.76
C ILE A 130 -3.97 21.19 13.50
N ASN A 131 -3.93 22.13 14.45
CA ASN A 131 -3.20 23.39 14.29
C ASN A 131 -3.57 24.14 12.98
N GLY A 132 -4.86 24.17 12.63
CA GLY A 132 -5.36 24.77 11.38
C GLY A 132 -5.23 23.90 10.13
N ALA A 133 -4.53 22.76 10.20
CA ALA A 133 -4.42 21.82 9.10
C ALA A 133 -5.66 20.91 9.03
N LYS A 134 -6.22 20.73 7.83
CA LYS A 134 -7.24 19.70 7.58
C LYS A 134 -6.56 18.33 7.56
N ALA A 135 -7.02 17.42 8.42
CA ALA A 135 -6.40 16.11 8.57
C ALA A 135 -7.39 14.95 8.40
N MET A 136 -6.95 13.89 7.75
CA MET A 136 -7.70 12.65 7.51
C MET A 136 -6.86 11.43 7.87
N PHE A 137 -7.34 10.59 8.78
CA PHE A 137 -6.68 9.34 9.18
C PHE A 137 -7.56 8.15 8.79
N VAL A 138 -7.08 7.28 7.91
CA VAL A 138 -7.92 6.32 7.18
C VAL A 138 -7.21 5.00 6.86
N HIS A 139 -7.99 3.94 6.65
CA HIS A 139 -7.51 2.78 5.91
C HIS A 139 -7.28 3.15 4.45
N ALA A 140 -6.12 2.81 3.90
CA ALA A 140 -5.75 3.20 2.55
C ALA A 140 -6.69 2.56 1.53
N PRO A 141 -7.23 3.33 0.57
CA PRO A 141 -7.75 2.72 -0.63
C PRO A 141 -6.63 2.07 -1.42
N VAL A 142 -6.92 0.95 -2.06
CA VAL A 142 -5.97 0.25 -2.93
C VAL A 142 -6.52 0.16 -4.33
N ARG A 143 -5.63 0.30 -5.33
CA ARG A 143 -5.97 0.13 -6.74
C ARG A 143 -4.84 -0.54 -7.49
N THR A 144 -5.21 -1.15 -8.62
CA THR A 144 -4.21 -1.48 -9.64
C THR A 144 -3.72 -0.18 -10.28
N PHE A 145 -2.42 0.06 -10.23
CA PHE A 145 -1.79 1.22 -10.87
C PHE A 145 -0.91 0.82 -12.06
N GLU A 146 -0.55 -0.46 -12.17
CA GLU A 146 0.25 -1.00 -13.25
C GLU A 146 -0.04 -2.49 -13.44
N THR A 147 -0.04 -2.97 -14.68
CA THR A 147 -0.15 -4.39 -15.01
C THR A 147 1.12 -4.84 -15.72
N LEU A 148 1.92 -5.66 -15.06
CA LEU A 148 3.09 -6.28 -15.65
C LEU A 148 2.66 -7.47 -16.50
N LYS A 149 2.95 -7.44 -17.81
CA LYS A 149 2.56 -8.52 -18.72
C LYS A 149 3.49 -9.73 -18.61
N ASN A 150 2.93 -10.92 -18.79
CA ASN A 150 3.67 -12.19 -18.91
C ASN A 150 4.70 -12.43 -17.79
N GLN A 151 4.35 -12.09 -16.54
CA GLN A 151 5.22 -12.37 -15.40
C GLN A 151 5.14 -13.84 -15.02
N PRO A 152 6.17 -14.41 -14.39
CA PRO A 152 6.04 -15.70 -13.73
C PRO A 152 4.80 -15.72 -12.82
N CYS A 153 3.94 -16.72 -12.97
CA CYS A 153 2.72 -16.79 -12.18
C CYS A 153 3.07 -17.01 -10.71
N GLU A 154 2.75 -16.07 -9.83
CA GLU A 154 3.08 -16.14 -8.39
C GLU A 154 2.54 -17.42 -7.74
N ASN A 155 1.31 -17.81 -8.08
CA ASN A 155 0.72 -19.07 -7.64
C ASN A 155 1.48 -20.31 -8.15
N CYS A 156 2.31 -20.16 -9.18
CA CYS A 156 3.20 -21.18 -9.70
C CYS A 156 4.65 -21.11 -9.16
N VAL A 157 5.19 -19.91 -8.83
CA VAL A 157 6.60 -19.73 -8.41
C VAL A 157 6.81 -19.43 -6.92
N ASP A 158 5.98 -18.59 -6.29
CA ASP A 158 6.23 -18.13 -4.92
C ASP A 158 6.11 -19.25 -3.88
N LEU A 159 5.28 -20.26 -4.16
CA LEU A 159 5.20 -21.43 -3.29
C LEU A 159 6.44 -22.33 -3.38
N VAL A 160 7.11 -22.40 -4.53
CA VAL A 160 8.29 -23.25 -4.74
C VAL A 160 9.51 -22.65 -4.05
N ALA A 161 9.70 -21.33 -4.15
CA ALA A 161 10.89 -20.66 -3.64
C ALA A 161 10.80 -20.28 -2.15
N VAL A 162 9.63 -19.83 -1.65
CA VAL A 162 9.54 -19.24 -0.29
C VAL A 162 9.23 -20.29 0.79
N ARG A 163 8.52 -21.37 0.48
CA ARG A 163 8.18 -22.41 1.47
C ARG A 163 9.12 -23.62 1.51
N TYR A 164 9.86 -23.88 0.44
CA TYR A 164 10.65 -25.11 0.31
C TYR A 164 12.16 -24.86 0.12
N SER A 165 12.66 -23.63 0.24
CA SER A 165 14.11 -23.36 0.21
C SER A 165 14.90 -24.07 1.30
N THR A 166 14.22 -24.59 2.34
CA THR A 166 14.80 -25.42 3.41
C THR A 166 14.29 -26.87 3.41
N CYS A 167 13.51 -27.30 2.41
CA CYS A 167 12.92 -28.64 2.36
C CYS A 167 13.42 -29.40 1.12
N ASP A 168 14.05 -30.55 1.33
CA ASP A 168 14.65 -31.40 0.27
C ASP A 168 13.63 -32.00 -0.74
N TYR A 169 12.34 -31.69 -0.59
CA TYR A 169 11.29 -32.18 -1.47
C TYR A 169 10.73 -31.02 -2.31
N PRO A 170 11.11 -30.91 -3.59
CA PRO A 170 10.44 -29.98 -4.48
C PRO A 170 8.94 -30.32 -4.55
N PRO A 171 8.07 -29.31 -4.71
CA PRO A 171 6.66 -29.57 -4.94
C PRO A 171 6.47 -30.53 -6.12
N SER A 172 5.57 -31.49 -5.98
CA SER A 172 5.28 -32.53 -6.98
C SER A 172 4.50 -32.03 -8.20
N TRP A 173 4.24 -30.72 -8.30
CA TRP A 173 3.49 -30.08 -9.38
C TRP A 173 4.37 -29.06 -10.11
N LYS A 174 4.12 -28.87 -11.41
CA LYS A 174 4.90 -28.00 -12.32
C LYS A 174 4.23 -26.65 -12.53
N PRO A 175 4.98 -25.58 -12.87
CA PRO A 175 4.38 -24.31 -13.29
C PRO A 175 3.32 -24.52 -14.37
N GLY A 176 2.16 -23.88 -14.20
CA GLY A 176 0.99 -24.08 -15.06
C GLY A 176 -0.01 -25.11 -14.52
N GLU A 177 0.40 -26.06 -13.69
CA GLU A 177 -0.50 -27.07 -13.12
C GLU A 177 -1.31 -26.51 -11.94
N CYS A 178 -2.53 -27.02 -11.78
CA CYS A 178 -3.33 -26.77 -10.59
C CYS A 178 -2.64 -27.40 -9.38
N ARG A 179 -2.30 -26.60 -8.38
CA ARG A 179 -1.63 -27.04 -7.15
C ARG A 179 -2.39 -28.10 -6.33
N TYR A 180 -3.71 -28.16 -6.48
CA TYR A 180 -4.55 -29.05 -5.67
C TYR A 180 -4.63 -30.45 -6.26
N CYS A 181 -4.79 -30.56 -7.58
CA CYS A 181 -4.82 -31.85 -8.27
C CYS A 181 -3.49 -32.22 -8.93
N LYS A 182 -2.46 -31.37 -8.84
CA LYS A 182 -1.14 -31.55 -9.47
C LYS A 182 -1.24 -31.90 -10.96
N GLY A 183 -2.08 -31.16 -11.68
CA GLY A 183 -2.28 -31.41 -13.12
C GLY A 183 -3.28 -32.50 -13.48
N THR A 184 -3.71 -33.35 -12.54
CA THR A 184 -4.55 -34.52 -12.86
C THR A 184 -6.03 -34.20 -13.13
N ALA A 185 -6.48 -33.00 -12.76
CA ALA A 185 -7.88 -32.55 -12.71
C ALA A 185 -8.75 -33.22 -11.63
N PHE A 186 -8.21 -34.17 -10.85
CA PHE A 186 -8.91 -34.88 -9.79
C PHE A 186 -8.14 -34.76 -8.47
N LEU A 187 -8.84 -34.83 -7.34
CA LEU A 187 -8.15 -34.87 -6.05
C LEU A 187 -7.49 -36.25 -5.87
N GLU A 188 -6.21 -36.28 -5.47
CA GLU A 188 -5.43 -37.53 -5.41
C GLU A 188 -5.96 -38.54 -4.38
N ASP A 189 -6.65 -38.05 -3.35
CA ASP A 189 -7.14 -38.86 -2.23
C ASP A 189 -8.59 -39.35 -2.41
N ASP A 190 -9.22 -39.11 -3.57
CA ASP A 190 -10.59 -39.52 -3.82
C ASP A 190 -10.68 -40.80 -4.65
N GLU A 191 -11.10 -41.89 -4.01
CA GLU A 191 -11.42 -43.17 -4.68
C GLU A 191 -12.48 -42.98 -5.78
N GLU A 192 -13.35 -41.98 -5.64
CA GLU A 192 -14.41 -41.64 -6.58
C GLU A 192 -13.99 -40.67 -7.71
N ARG A 193 -12.73 -40.21 -7.72
CA ARG A 193 -12.20 -39.21 -8.67
C ARG A 193 -13.08 -37.97 -8.77
N GLU A 194 -13.24 -37.25 -7.66
CA GLU A 194 -13.92 -35.96 -7.68
C GLU A 194 -13.15 -34.93 -8.53
N VAL A 195 -13.89 -34.21 -9.37
CA VAL A 195 -13.34 -33.13 -10.19
C VAL A 195 -12.85 -32.02 -9.27
N CYS A 196 -11.58 -31.64 -9.43
CA CYS A 196 -10.96 -30.63 -8.59
C CYS A 196 -11.70 -29.28 -8.72
N PRO A 197 -12.32 -28.76 -7.65
CA PRO A 197 -13.15 -27.56 -7.72
C PRO A 197 -12.34 -26.31 -8.10
N ALA A 198 -11.06 -26.28 -7.74
CA ALA A 198 -10.16 -25.16 -8.02
C ALA A 198 -9.82 -24.99 -9.52
N CYS A 199 -9.98 -26.05 -10.33
CA CYS A 199 -9.65 -26.02 -11.75
C CYS A 199 -10.81 -26.50 -12.64
N LYS A 200 -12.05 -26.39 -12.17
CA LYS A 200 -13.24 -26.85 -12.92
C LYS A 200 -13.37 -26.20 -14.30
N ALA A 201 -13.02 -24.92 -14.42
CA ALA A 201 -13.05 -24.19 -15.70
C ALA A 201 -11.94 -24.66 -16.66
N ASP A 202 -10.78 -25.05 -16.12
CA ASP A 202 -9.57 -25.39 -16.85
C ASP A 202 -8.93 -26.63 -16.21
N PRO A 203 -9.46 -27.84 -16.46
CA PRO A 203 -9.08 -29.06 -15.74
C PRO A 203 -7.57 -29.29 -15.69
N GLY A 204 -7.04 -29.45 -14.47
CA GLY A 204 -5.61 -29.67 -14.23
C GLY A 204 -4.74 -28.40 -14.30
N LYS A 205 -5.28 -27.25 -14.71
CA LYS A 205 -4.50 -26.03 -14.91
C LYS A 205 -4.65 -25.05 -13.75
N CYS A 206 -3.58 -24.28 -13.50
CA CYS A 206 -3.59 -23.18 -12.56
C CYS A 206 -4.69 -22.17 -12.95
N SER A 207 -5.46 -21.71 -11.96
CA SER A 207 -6.57 -20.77 -12.13
C SER A 207 -6.13 -19.43 -12.74
N ASP A 208 -4.87 -19.05 -12.51
CA ASP A 208 -4.38 -17.71 -12.80
C ASP A 208 -3.68 -17.67 -14.17
N CYS A 209 -2.69 -18.54 -14.39
CA CYS A 209 -1.97 -18.60 -15.66
C CYS A 209 -2.60 -19.51 -16.70
N LYS A 210 -3.68 -20.22 -16.36
CA LYS A 210 -4.41 -21.10 -17.28
C LYS A 210 -3.51 -22.13 -17.98
N GLY A 211 -2.51 -22.65 -17.26
CA GLY A 211 -1.59 -23.66 -17.79
C GLY A 211 -0.32 -23.12 -18.46
N THR A 212 -0.18 -21.81 -18.62
CA THR A 212 0.98 -21.23 -19.34
C THR A 212 2.23 -21.06 -18.46
N GLY A 213 2.07 -21.10 -17.13
CA GLY A 213 3.14 -20.80 -16.18
C GLY A 213 3.45 -19.31 -16.03
N VAL A 214 2.83 -18.45 -16.83
CA VAL A 214 2.96 -16.98 -16.79
C VAL A 214 1.58 -16.31 -16.68
N ALA A 215 1.50 -15.19 -15.99
CA ALA A 215 0.28 -14.42 -15.86
C ALA A 215 0.58 -12.93 -15.88
N ASP A 216 -0.41 -12.15 -16.29
CA ASP A 216 -0.37 -10.72 -16.06
C ASP A 216 -0.46 -10.46 -14.55
N ARG A 217 0.46 -9.68 -14.01
CA ARG A 217 0.50 -9.33 -12.59
C ARG A 217 0.05 -7.89 -12.42
N ASN A 218 -1.07 -7.72 -11.72
CA ASN A 218 -1.55 -6.41 -11.31
C ASN A 218 -0.76 -5.96 -10.08
N LEU A 219 -0.02 -4.86 -10.21
CA LEU A 219 0.59 -4.18 -9.08
C LEU A 219 -0.48 -3.35 -8.40
N VAL A 220 -0.83 -3.76 -7.19
CA VAL A 220 -1.84 -3.11 -6.35
C VAL A 220 -1.12 -2.27 -5.30
N GLY A 221 -1.42 -0.97 -5.27
CA GLY A 221 -0.84 -0.04 -4.31
C GLY A 221 -1.88 0.91 -3.76
N LYS A 222 -1.49 1.70 -2.75
CA LYS A 222 -2.34 2.75 -2.18
C LYS A 222 -2.73 3.75 -3.27
N ASP A 223 -4.01 4.11 -3.34
CA ASP A 223 -4.50 5.16 -4.24
C ASP A 223 -4.34 6.55 -3.59
N TRP A 224 -3.12 7.07 -3.67
CA TRP A 224 -2.77 8.38 -3.11
C TRP A 224 -3.53 9.52 -3.78
N GLY A 225 -3.84 9.39 -5.08
CA GLY A 225 -4.62 10.37 -5.83
C GLY A 225 -6.05 10.49 -5.29
N MET A 226 -6.71 9.36 -5.02
CA MET A 226 -8.04 9.38 -4.39
C MET A 226 -8.00 9.97 -2.98
N VAL A 227 -6.99 9.61 -2.18
CA VAL A 227 -6.79 10.17 -0.84
C VAL A 227 -6.60 11.69 -0.89
N LEU A 228 -5.81 12.18 -1.84
CA LEU A 228 -5.61 13.61 -2.03
C LEU A 228 -6.93 14.31 -2.43
N LYS A 229 -7.68 13.72 -3.36
CA LYS A 229 -8.97 14.25 -3.80
C LYS A 229 -9.94 14.41 -2.62
N ASP A 230 -10.09 13.37 -1.81
CA ASP A 230 -11.00 13.35 -0.67
C ASP A 230 -10.53 14.30 0.45
N LEU A 231 -9.21 14.38 0.68
CA LEU A 231 -8.60 15.31 1.64
C LEU A 231 -8.85 16.79 1.28
N LEU A 232 -8.84 17.12 -0.02
CA LEU A 232 -9.07 18.49 -0.50
C LEU A 232 -10.56 18.84 -0.58
N GLY A 233 -11.44 17.84 -0.59
CA GLY A 233 -12.89 18.04 -0.71
C GLY A 233 -13.32 18.58 -2.08
N THR A 234 -12.49 18.42 -3.11
CA THR A 234 -12.90 18.67 -4.48
C THR A 234 -13.82 17.55 -4.93
N LEU A 235 -15.12 17.83 -4.96
CA LEU A 235 -16.12 17.04 -5.66
C LEU A 235 -15.61 16.66 -7.07
N PRO A 236 -16.02 15.50 -7.63
CA PRO A 236 -15.67 15.16 -9.00
C PRO A 236 -16.08 16.31 -9.92
N THR A 237 -15.11 16.96 -10.55
CA THR A 237 -15.35 17.66 -11.80
C THR A 237 -15.63 16.57 -12.82
N ASP A 238 -16.90 16.19 -12.93
CA ASP A 238 -17.43 15.67 -14.18
C ASP A 238 -17.11 16.72 -15.24
N GLU A 239 -16.07 16.47 -16.05
CA GLU A 239 -15.80 17.01 -17.39
C GLU A 239 -14.30 16.88 -17.73
N VAL A 240 -13.95 15.78 -18.39
CA VAL A 240 -12.97 15.73 -19.48
C VAL A 240 -13.58 14.95 -20.63
#